data_AF-A0A0L9VNQ2-F1
#
_entry.id   AF-A0A0L9VNQ2-F1
#
_cell.length_a   1.000
_cell.length_b   1.000
_cell.length_c   1.000
_cell.angle_alpha   90.00
_cell.angle_beta   90.00
_cell.angle_gamma   90.00
#
_symmetry.space_group_name_H-M   'P 1'
#
loop_
_entity.id
_entity.type
_entity.pdbx_description
1 polymer ?
#
loop_
_entity_poly.entity_id
_entity_poly.type
_entity_poly.pdbx_seq_one_letter_code
_entity_poly.pdbx_strand_id
1 'polypeptide(L)'
;MLWYRTEFEMVEEIANDVLEKLNRANVIDLDVQIAKLEQLAQLQYDLYTKIISLENLQKHNATVQRVTELKMERSIRLLRLTPDMLSYTQKSNSDYDYGF
;
A
#
# COMPACT_ATOMS: atom_id res chain seq x y z
N MET A 1 0.46 -30.11 -34.53
CA MET A 1 1.21 -28.93 -34.04
C MET A 1 0.30 -27.73 -33.73
N LEU A 2 -0.85 -27.54 -34.42
CA LEU A 2 -1.83 -26.47 -34.10
C LEU A 2 -2.56 -26.66 -32.75
N TRP A 3 -2.85 -27.91 -32.36
CA TRP A 3 -3.58 -28.23 -31.13
C TRP A 3 -2.85 -27.78 -29.85
N TYR A 4 -1.54 -28.02 -29.78
CA TYR A 4 -0.70 -27.53 -28.69
C TYR A 4 -0.65 -26.00 -28.59
N ARG A 5 -0.84 -25.30 -29.71
CA ARG A 5 -0.85 -23.83 -29.74
C ARG A 5 -2.13 -23.28 -29.12
N THR A 6 -3.28 -23.88 -29.44
CA THR A 6 -4.57 -23.50 -28.87
C THR A 6 -4.71 -23.85 -27.39
N GLU A 7 -4.14 -24.98 -26.95
CA GLU A 7 -4.11 -25.31 -25.51
C GLU A 7 -3.21 -24.34 -24.73
N PHE A 8 -2.06 -23.96 -25.31
CA PHE A 8 -1.16 -23.00 -24.69
C PHE A 8 -1.79 -21.61 -24.55
N GLU A 9 -2.41 -21.10 -25.62
CA GLU A 9 -3.14 -19.82 -25.62
C GLU A 9 -4.26 -19.81 -24.56
N MET A 10 -5.02 -20.91 -24.44
CA MET A 10 -6.06 -21.04 -23.43
C MET A 10 -5.51 -21.04 -21.99
N VAL A 11 -4.39 -21.72 -21.75
CA VAL A 11 -3.72 -21.71 -20.43
C VAL A 11 -3.19 -20.33 -20.09
N GLU A 12 -2.64 -19.60 -21.07
CA GLU A 12 -2.16 -18.22 -20.89
C GLU A 12 -3.31 -17.25 -20.54
N GLU A 13 -4.45 -17.35 -21.22
CA GLU A 13 -5.65 -16.57 -20.89
C GLU A 13 -6.16 -16.85 -19.47
N ILE A 14 -6.24 -18.13 -19.07
CA ILE A 14 -6.65 -18.52 -17.72
C ILE A 14 -5.66 -17.98 -16.68
N ALA A 15 -4.36 -18.09 -16.93
CA ALA A 15 -3.34 -17.59 -16.02
C ALA A 15 -3.45 -16.07 -15.83
N ASN A 16 -3.67 -15.33 -16.92
CA ASN A 16 -3.84 -13.88 -16.87
C ASN A 16 -5.11 -13.46 -16.12
N ASP A 17 -6.24 -14.15 -16.34
CA ASP A 17 -7.50 -13.89 -15.63
C ASP A 17 -7.37 -14.19 -14.13
N VAL A 18 -6.73 -15.30 -13.75
CA VAL A 18 -6.47 -15.64 -12.34
C VAL A 18 -5.56 -14.59 -11.68
N LEU A 19 -4.49 -14.17 -12.36
CA LEU A 19 -3.60 -13.11 -11.87
C LEU A 19 -4.34 -11.79 -11.67
N GLU A 20 -5.25 -11.42 -12.58
CA GLU A 20 -6.04 -10.21 -12.45
C GLU A 20 -7.00 -10.28 -11.25
N LYS A 21 -7.69 -11.41 -11.07
CA LYS A 21 -8.61 -11.64 -9.95
C LYS A 21 -7.88 -11.60 -8.60
N LEU A 22 -6.72 -12.25 -8.50
CA LEU A 22 -5.89 -12.24 -7.28
C LEU A 22 -5.40 -10.82 -6.96
N ASN A 23 -4.97 -10.07 -7.97
CA ASN A 23 -4.55 -8.69 -7.77
C ASN A 23 -5.70 -7.80 -7.27
N ARG A 24 -6.90 -7.93 -7.84
CA ARG A 24 -8.09 -7.19 -7.39
C ARG A 24 -8.45 -7.52 -5.95
N ALA A 25 -8.52 -8.80 -5.59
CA ALA A 25 -8.82 -9.23 -4.21
C ALA A 25 -7.79 -8.67 -3.22
N ASN A 26 -6.51 -8.76 -3.55
CA ASN A 26 -5.41 -8.30 -2.70
C ASN A 26 -5.37 -6.77 -2.53
N VAL A 27 -5.85 -6.00 -3.51
CA VAL A 27 -5.99 -4.54 -3.41
C VAL A 27 -7.24 -4.16 -2.58
N ILE A 28 -8.34 -4.91 -2.71
CA ILE A 28 -9.55 -4.69 -1.90
C ILE A 28 -9.26 -4.89 -0.41
N ASP A 29 -8.49 -5.92 -0.05
CA ASP A 29 -8.10 -6.16 1.34
C ASP A 29 -7.26 -5.01 1.92
N LEU A 30 -6.40 -4.39 1.10
CA LEU A 30 -5.66 -3.18 1.48
C LEU A 30 -6.60 -1.98 1.68
N ASP A 31 -7.58 -1.79 0.79
CA ASP A 31 -8.55 -0.70 0.90
C ASP A 31 -9.35 -0.79 2.20
N VAL A 32 -9.78 -1.99 2.60
CA VAL A 32 -10.47 -2.21 3.87
C VAL A 32 -9.57 -1.91 5.07
N GLN A 33 -8.29 -2.31 5.02
CA GLN A 33 -7.33 -2.03 6.10
C GLN A 33 -7.01 -0.54 6.21
N ILE A 34 -6.80 0.15 5.09
CA ILE A 34 -6.55 1.59 5.04
C ILE A 34 -7.74 2.33 5.65
N ALA A 35 -8.98 2.02 5.25
CA ALA A 35 -10.17 2.68 5.76
C ALA A 35 -10.32 2.53 7.28
N LYS A 36 -10.04 1.35 7.84
CA LYS A 36 -10.07 1.12 9.28
C LYS A 36 -9.01 1.94 10.02
N LEU A 37 -7.80 2.02 9.48
CA LEU A 37 -6.71 2.76 10.10
C LEU A 37 -6.88 4.27 9.99
N GLU A 38 -7.51 4.78 8.92
CA GLU A 38 -7.88 6.20 8.81
C GLU A 38 -8.91 6.59 9.88
N GLN A 39 -9.93 5.75 10.10
CA GLN A 39 -10.89 5.96 11.19
C GLN A 39 -10.20 5.93 12.57
N LEU A 40 -9.28 4.99 12.78
CA LEU A 40 -8.51 4.92 14.02
C LEU A 40 -7.63 6.18 14.22
N ALA A 41 -6.95 6.65 13.17
CA ALA A 41 -6.12 7.85 13.24
C ALA A 41 -6.94 9.08 13.63
N GLN A 42 -8.16 9.22 13.08
CA GLN A 42 -9.08 10.29 13.44
C GLN A 42 -9.46 10.23 14.92
N LEU A 43 -9.88 9.05 15.41
CA LEU A 43 -10.24 8.86 16.82
C LEU A 43 -9.07 9.13 17.77
N GLN A 44 -7.86 8.73 17.40
CA GLN A 44 -6.64 8.99 18.19
C GLN A 44 -6.31 10.49 18.23
N TYR A 45 -6.52 11.21 17.13
CA TYR A 45 -6.34 12.66 17.09
C TYR A 45 -7.38 13.38 17.96
N ASP A 46 -8.66 12.97 17.86
CA ASP A 46 -9.73 13.49 18.71
C ASP A 46 -9.47 13.22 20.21
N LEU A 47 -8.83 12.08 20.53
CA LEU A 47 -8.40 11.78 21.90
C LEU A 47 -7.23 12.68 22.34
N TYR A 48 -6.22 12.87 21.48
CA TYR A 48 -5.07 13.74 21.76
C TYR A 48 -5.50 15.19 22.02
N THR A 49 -6.43 15.72 21.23
CA THR A 49 -6.94 17.10 21.41
C THR A 49 -7.70 17.28 22.73
N LYS A 50 -8.31 16.21 23.26
CA LYS A 50 -8.96 16.21 24.58
C LYS A 50 -7.98 15.96 25.73
N ILE A 51 -6.98 15.13 25.50
CA ILE A 51 -5.97 14.72 26.48
C ILE A 51 -4.61 14.85 25.84
N ILE A 52 -4.04 16.05 25.95
CA ILE A 52 -2.75 16.39 25.37
C ILE A 52 -1.67 15.59 26.08
N SER A 53 -1.16 14.55 25.41
CA SER A 53 -0.05 13.75 25.87
C SER A 53 0.85 13.37 24.70
N LEU A 54 2.16 13.28 24.97
CA LEU A 54 3.14 12.84 23.98
C LEU A 54 2.82 11.42 23.49
N GLU A 55 2.38 10.54 24.41
CA GLU A 55 2.01 9.16 24.08
C GLU A 55 0.84 9.10 23.09
N ASN A 56 -0.20 9.92 23.28
CA ASN A 56 -1.35 9.96 22.37
C ASN A 56 -0.95 10.48 20.98
N LEU A 57 -0.10 11.51 20.94
CA LEU A 57 0.45 12.02 19.68
C LEU A 57 1.29 10.97 18.96
N GLN A 58 2.14 10.24 19.69
CA GLN A 58 2.95 9.15 19.12
C GLN A 58 2.08 8.02 18.55
N LYS A 59 1.01 7.62 19.23
CA LYS A 59 0.05 6.61 18.73
C LYS A 59 -0.65 7.07 17.45
N HIS A 60 -1.08 8.33 17.40
CA HIS A 60 -1.65 8.92 16.19
C HIS A 60 -0.65 8.89 15.03
N ASN A 61 0.57 9.40 15.26
CA ASN A 61 1.61 9.47 14.24
C ASN A 61 2.00 8.08 13.70
N ALA A 62 2.11 7.07 14.58
CA ALA A 62 2.39 5.70 14.17
C ALA A 62 1.28 5.13 13.27
N THR A 63 0.01 5.45 13.57
CA THR A 63 -1.13 5.02 12.75
C THR A 63 -1.13 5.73 11.40
N VAL A 64 -0.86 7.03 11.36
CA VAL A 64 -0.73 7.82 10.10
C VAL A 64 0.42 7.30 9.24
N GLN A 65 1.56 6.99 9.84
CA GLN A 65 2.68 6.37 9.13
C GLN A 65 2.26 5.03 8.51
N ARG A 66 1.58 4.18 9.27
CA ARG A 66 1.11 2.89 8.75
C ARG A 66 0.11 3.03 7.59
N VAL A 67 -0.81 4.00 7.66
CA VAL A 67 -1.72 4.33 6.54
C VAL A 67 -0.92 4.74 5.30
N THR A 68 0.14 5.53 5.48
CA THR A 68 0.99 6.00 4.39
C THR A 68 1.71 4.85 3.70
N GLU A 69 2.29 3.93 4.48
CA GLU A 69 2.93 2.71 3.98
C GLU A 69 1.94 1.85 3.17
N LEU A 70 0.72 1.63 3.69
CA LEU A 70 -0.29 0.83 3.01
C LEU A 70 -0.78 1.49 1.71
N LYS A 71 -0.93 2.82 1.67
CA LYS A 71 -1.26 3.56 0.45
C LYS A 71 -0.15 3.44 -0.60
N MET A 72 1.11 3.45 -0.17
CA MET A 72 2.25 3.20 -1.05
C MET A 72 2.22 1.77 -1.59
N GLU A 73 2.05 0.77 -0.71
CA GLU A 73 1.94 -0.64 -1.10
C GLU A 73 0.79 -0.89 -2.08
N ARG A 74 -0.38 -0.30 -1.81
CA ARG A 74 -1.53 -0.32 -2.70
C ARG A 74 -1.18 0.23 -4.09
N SER A 75 -0.48 1.36 -4.13
CA SER A 75 -0.08 2.00 -5.39
C SER A 75 0.91 1.13 -6.18
N ILE A 76 1.87 0.50 -5.49
CA ILE A 76 2.81 -0.46 -6.08
C ILE A 76 2.07 -1.63 -6.71
N ARG A 77 1.10 -2.22 -6.00
CA ARG A 77 0.32 -3.36 -6.49
C ARG A 77 -0.59 -2.99 -7.66
N LEU A 78 -1.28 -1.85 -7.59
CA LEU A 78 -2.14 -1.35 -8.66
C LEU A 78 -1.36 -1.06 -9.94
N LEU A 79 -0.18 -0.44 -9.82
CA LEU A 79 0.67 -0.08 -10.95
C LEU A 79 1.61 -1.21 -11.39
N ARG A 80 1.60 -2.35 -10.69
CA ARG A 80 2.50 -3.50 -10.91
C ARG A 80 3.98 -3.09 -10.92
N LEU A 81 4.37 -2.17 -10.04
CA LEU A 81 5.75 -1.69 -9.95
C LEU A 81 6.66 -2.78 -9.41
N THR A 82 7.77 -3.02 -10.09
CA THR A 82 8.82 -3.93 -9.63
C THR A 82 9.81 -3.19 -8.73
N PRO A 83 10.56 -3.90 -7.85
CA PRO A 83 11.58 -3.29 -7.00
C PRO A 83 12.58 -2.42 -7.76
N ASP A 84 12.94 -2.82 -8.99
CA ASP A 84 13.88 -2.08 -9.85
C ASP A 84 13.35 -0.69 -10.22
N MET A 85 12.03 -0.56 -10.45
CA MET A 85 11.37 0.71 -10.74
C MET A 85 11.25 1.62 -9.50
N LEU A 86 11.34 1.05 -8.30
CA LEU A 86 11.26 1.78 -7.03
C LEU A 86 12.63 2.20 -6.48
N SER A 87 13.73 1.64 -7.00
CA SER A 87 15.10 1.91 -6.56
C SER A 87 15.49 3.41 -6.56
N TYR A 88 14.89 4.22 -7.44
CA TYR A 88 15.13 5.66 -7.51
C TYR A 88 14.43 6.47 -6.41
N THR A 89 13.37 5.94 -5.78
CA THR A 89 12.58 6.66 -4.77
C THR A 89 13.18 6.61 -3.36
N GLN A 90 14.02 5.62 -3.06
CA GLN A 90 14.68 5.52 -1.74
C GLN A 90 15.85 6.50 -1.57
N LYS A 91 16.38 7.07 -2.67
CA LYS A 91 17.55 7.93 -2.64
C LYS A 91 17.26 9.40 -2.27
N SER A 92 15.99 9.81 -2.15
CA SER A 92 15.62 11.22 -1.94
C SER A 92 15.25 11.61 -0.50
N ASN A 93 15.44 10.73 0.50
CA ASN A 93 15.06 11.01 1.90
C ASN A 93 16.25 11.33 2.83
N SER A 94 17.44 11.58 2.27
CA SER A 94 18.60 12.08 3.03
C SER A 94 19.01 13.45 2.51
N ASP A 95 18.23 14.48 2.81
CA ASP A 95 18.69 15.88 2.86
C ASP A 95 17.55 16.75 3.41
N TYR A 96 17.24 16.59 4.69
CA TYR A 96 16.62 17.65 5.49
C TYR A 96 17.50 17.91 6.70
N ASP A 97 18.67 18.48 6.41
CA ASP A 97 19.50 19.21 7.36
C ASP A 97 18.74 20.49 7.75
N TYR A 98 17.96 20.44 8.84
CA TYR A 98 17.52 21.64 9.52
C TYR A 98 18.67 22.13 10.39
N GLY A 99 19.60 22.86 9.77
CA GLY A 99 20.43 23.80 10.50
C GLY A 99 19.54 24.95 10.98
N PHE A 100 19.30 25.02 12.29
CA PHE A 100 19.27 26.22 13.17
C PHE A 100 19.00 25.78 14.62
#